data_AF-A0A4R6AQR4-F1
#
_entry.id   AF-A0A4R6AQR4-F1
#
_cell.length_a   1.000
_cell.length_b   1.000
_cell.length_c   1.000
_cell.angle_alpha   90.00
_cell.angle_beta   90.00
_cell.angle_gamma   90.00
#
_symmetry.space_group_name_H-M   'P 1'
#
loop_
_entity.id
_entity.type
_entity.pdbx_description
1 polymer ?
#
loop_
_entity_poly.entity_id
_entity_poly.type
_entity_poly.pdbx_seq_one_letter_code
_entity_poly.pdbx_strand_id
1 'polypeptide(L)'
;MTALAPISTQSQDLPSLIDRAASMLSGAKTAAEVLEAREVAGLAYDVAKRAARLQRAKSAHDDLVAAAHRAQAHALEIEARAKRRLADEYDAAQARGEVMGRSRTCVGDDNAPATAADLGLRRDEIHEARQIRDAEAADPGVVRRALDDRLERGEEPTRAALRKMVVDAAMRGLRPQRSASRRNPLYVPPTPEQAAWRHVTGTFRAFAEWASDENLALARKGMREARDTPFHDLDATAIAEGSAAFTTIKEWFDAR
;
A
#
# COMPACT_ATOMS: atom_id res chain seq x y z
N MET A 1 -42.23 3.15 -21.74
CA MET A 1 -41.49 2.79 -20.52
C MET A 1 -41.57 3.97 -19.56
N THR A 2 -42.47 3.91 -18.59
CA THR A 2 -42.63 4.97 -17.58
C THR A 2 -41.60 4.73 -16.48
N ALA A 3 -40.57 5.57 -16.42
CA ALA A 3 -39.52 5.47 -15.41
C ALA A 3 -40.12 5.79 -14.02
N LEU A 4 -40.02 4.83 -13.11
CA LEU A 4 -40.34 5.01 -11.69
C LEU A 4 -39.37 6.05 -11.11
N ALA A 5 -39.90 7.19 -10.67
CA ALA A 5 -39.12 8.20 -9.98
C ALA A 5 -38.49 7.58 -8.71
N PRO A 6 -37.22 7.91 -8.38
CA PRO A 6 -36.61 7.46 -7.14
C PRO A 6 -37.42 8.04 -5.98
N ILE A 7 -37.97 7.17 -5.13
CA ILE A 7 -38.54 7.56 -3.85
C ILE A 7 -37.39 8.15 -3.04
N SER A 8 -37.30 9.48 -3.02
CA SER A 8 -36.49 10.17 -2.03
C SER A 8 -37.10 9.85 -0.68
N THR A 9 -36.59 8.82 -0.02
CA THR A 9 -36.74 8.66 1.42
C THR A 9 -36.02 9.86 2.03
N GLN A 10 -36.73 10.98 2.16
CA GLN A 10 -36.38 11.95 3.19
C GLN A 10 -36.39 11.15 4.48
N SER A 11 -35.21 10.83 4.98
CA SER A 11 -35.02 10.29 6.32
C SER A 11 -35.67 11.31 7.26
N GLN A 12 -36.92 11.10 7.65
CA GLN A 12 -37.56 11.93 8.64
C GLN A 12 -36.81 11.67 9.94
N ASP A 13 -35.90 12.59 10.24
CA ASP A 13 -35.05 12.47 11.41
C ASP A 13 -35.92 12.59 12.66
N LEU A 14 -35.59 11.85 13.72
CA LEU A 14 -36.47 11.74 14.90
C LEU A 14 -36.94 13.10 15.45
N PRO A 15 -36.09 14.15 15.55
CA PRO A 15 -36.53 15.48 15.96
C PRO A 15 -37.63 16.06 15.07
N SER A 16 -37.54 15.87 13.75
CA SER A 16 -38.55 16.38 12.80
C SER A 16 -39.92 15.71 12.96
N LEU A 17 -39.97 14.42 13.34
CA LEU A 17 -41.21 13.72 13.66
C LEU A 17 -41.86 14.26 14.93
N ILE A 18 -41.04 14.61 15.93
CA ILE A 18 -41.50 15.18 17.20
C ILE A 18 -42.04 16.59 16.96
N ASP A 19 -41.30 17.45 16.25
CA ASP A 19 -41.71 18.82 15.93
C ASP A 19 -42.99 18.83 15.10
N ARG A 20 -43.12 17.89 14.15
CA ARG A 20 -44.34 17.70 13.38
C ARG A 20 -45.53 17.30 14.25
N ALA A 21 -45.37 16.30 15.12
CA ALA A 21 -46.43 15.87 16.03
C ALA A 21 -46.87 17.01 16.96
N ALA A 22 -45.90 17.77 17.51
CA ALA A 22 -46.17 18.92 18.36
C ALA A 22 -46.91 20.04 17.62
N SER A 23 -46.48 20.34 16.39
CA SER A 23 -47.13 21.34 15.55
C SER A 23 -48.56 20.93 15.19
N MET A 24 -48.78 19.67 14.79
CA MET A 24 -50.10 19.14 14.47
C MET A 24 -51.04 19.20 15.68
N LEU A 25 -50.55 18.82 16.87
CA LEU A 25 -51.33 18.89 18.10
C LEU A 25 -51.69 20.34 18.46
N SER A 26 -50.72 21.27 18.34
CA SER A 26 -50.95 22.68 18.65
C SER A 26 -51.94 23.37 17.70
N GLY A 27 -52.01 22.90 16.45
CA GLY A 27 -52.89 23.43 15.41
C GLY A 27 -54.24 22.71 15.27
N ALA A 28 -54.46 21.62 16.01
CA ALA A 28 -55.66 20.79 15.88
C ALA A 28 -56.92 21.55 16.35
N LYS A 29 -57.94 21.58 15.50
CA LYS A 29 -59.26 22.19 15.75
C LYS A 29 -60.36 21.15 15.92
N THR A 30 -60.08 19.91 15.54
CA THR A 30 -61.04 18.80 15.57
C THR A 30 -60.47 17.59 16.29
N ALA A 31 -61.36 16.72 16.79
CA ALA A 31 -60.95 15.47 17.43
C ALA A 31 -60.19 14.53 16.47
N ALA A 32 -60.48 14.60 15.16
CA ALA A 32 -59.77 13.81 14.15
C ALA A 32 -58.30 14.23 14.02
N GLU A 33 -58.01 15.54 13.98
CA GLU A 33 -56.65 16.06 13.91
C GLU A 33 -55.85 15.76 15.19
N VAL A 34 -56.50 15.74 16.36
CA VAL A 34 -55.88 15.32 17.62
C VAL A 34 -55.48 13.84 17.56
N LEU A 35 -56.34 12.97 17.02
CA LEU A 35 -56.01 11.56 16.83
C LEU A 35 -54.86 11.37 15.84
N GLU A 36 -54.83 12.15 14.76
CA GLU A 36 -53.73 12.11 13.79
C GLU A 36 -52.39 12.53 14.44
N ALA A 37 -52.37 13.62 15.20
CA ALA A 37 -51.18 14.07 15.93
C ALA A 37 -50.70 13.01 16.93
N ARG A 38 -51.62 12.29 17.60
CA ARG A 38 -51.29 11.18 18.50
C ARG A 38 -50.64 10.01 17.75
N GLU A 39 -51.13 9.63 16.58
CA GLU A 39 -50.53 8.55 15.78
C GLU A 39 -49.11 8.93 15.32
N VAL A 40 -48.89 10.18 14.89
CA VAL A 40 -47.54 10.68 14.53
C VAL A 40 -46.61 10.67 15.74
N ALA A 41 -47.08 11.09 16.92
CA ALA A 41 -46.30 11.01 18.16
C ALA A 41 -45.96 9.54 18.55
N GLY A 42 -46.92 8.62 18.37
CA GLY A 42 -46.71 7.19 18.60
C GLY A 42 -45.62 6.61 17.69
N LEU A 43 -45.65 6.98 16.40
CA LEU A 43 -44.59 6.62 15.45
C LEU A 43 -43.22 7.14 15.89
N ALA A 44 -43.13 8.41 16.29
CA ALA A 44 -41.88 9.00 16.77
C ALA A 44 -41.31 8.23 17.99
N TYR A 45 -42.17 7.86 18.94
CA TYR A 45 -41.78 7.07 20.10
C TYR A 45 -41.25 5.68 19.71
N ASP A 46 -41.92 4.98 18.80
CA ASP A 46 -41.47 3.65 18.36
C ASP A 46 -40.15 3.70 17.59
N VAL A 47 -39.96 4.72 16.75
CA VAL A 47 -38.69 4.98 16.07
C VAL A 47 -37.58 5.24 17.10
N ALA A 48 -37.82 6.14 18.07
CA ALA A 48 -36.86 6.43 19.13
C ALA A 48 -36.47 5.19 19.94
N LYS A 49 -37.46 4.37 20.31
CA LYS A 49 -37.26 3.13 21.08
C LYS A 49 -36.44 2.12 20.31
N ARG A 50 -36.69 1.95 19.00
CA ARG A 50 -35.92 1.06 18.12
C ARG A 50 -34.49 1.57 17.95
N ALA A 51 -34.32 2.87 17.69
CA ALA A 51 -33.00 3.50 17.57
C ALA A 51 -32.17 3.32 18.85
N ALA A 52 -32.76 3.54 20.03
CA ALA A 52 -32.08 3.34 21.30
C ALA A 52 -31.66 1.88 21.55
N ARG A 53 -32.47 0.90 21.13
CA ARG A 53 -32.12 -0.53 21.22
C ARG A 53 -30.97 -0.88 20.28
N LEU A 54 -31.03 -0.40 19.04
CA LEU A 54 -29.98 -0.60 18.05
C LEU A 54 -28.66 0.02 18.52
N GLN A 55 -28.70 1.25 19.03
CA GLN A 55 -27.52 1.92 19.57
C GLN A 55 -26.89 1.15 20.73
N ARG A 56 -27.70 0.63 21.67
CA ARG A 56 -27.19 -0.22 22.77
C ARG A 56 -26.58 -1.52 22.26
N ALA A 57 -27.18 -2.15 21.26
CA ALA A 57 -26.64 -3.37 20.68
C ALA A 57 -25.30 -3.11 19.98
N LYS A 58 -25.20 -2.00 19.24
CA LYS A 58 -23.96 -1.57 18.58
C LYS A 58 -22.88 -1.23 19.60
N SER A 59 -23.19 -0.43 20.62
CA SER A 59 -22.21 -0.08 21.65
C SER A 59 -21.71 -1.32 22.38
N ALA A 60 -22.61 -2.26 22.74
CA ALA A 60 -22.22 -3.52 23.38
C ALA A 60 -21.31 -4.37 22.47
N HIS A 61 -21.58 -4.40 21.16
CA HIS A 61 -20.72 -5.07 20.21
C HIS A 61 -19.33 -4.41 20.11
N ASP A 62 -19.29 -3.09 19.95
CA ASP A 62 -18.05 -2.32 19.85
C ASP A 62 -17.20 -2.48 21.14
N ASP A 63 -17.84 -2.48 22.32
CA ASP A 63 -17.19 -2.71 23.62
C ASP A 63 -16.55 -4.11 23.71
N LEU A 64 -17.27 -5.14 23.24
CA LEU A 64 -16.76 -6.52 23.20
C LEU A 64 -15.60 -6.68 22.23
N VAL A 65 -15.68 -6.08 21.05
CA VAL A 65 -14.59 -6.08 20.06
C VAL A 65 -13.36 -5.36 20.62
N ALA A 66 -13.54 -4.18 21.22
CA ALA A 66 -12.45 -3.43 21.84
C ALA A 66 -11.81 -4.21 23.01
N ALA A 67 -12.60 -4.93 23.80
CA ALA A 67 -12.09 -5.78 24.88
C ALA A 67 -11.28 -6.98 24.33
N ALA A 68 -11.76 -7.62 23.26
CA ALA A 68 -11.06 -8.70 22.58
C ALA A 68 -9.71 -8.22 22.01
N HIS A 69 -9.70 -7.07 21.32
CA HIS A 69 -8.47 -6.48 20.80
C HIS A 69 -7.47 -6.16 21.92
N ARG A 70 -7.93 -5.58 23.04
CA ARG A 70 -7.07 -5.34 24.22
C ARG A 70 -6.48 -6.63 24.78
N ALA A 71 -7.28 -7.68 24.91
CA ALA A 71 -6.82 -8.99 25.38
C ALA A 71 -5.78 -9.60 24.42
N GLN A 72 -6.03 -9.54 23.10
CA GLN A 72 -5.08 -9.99 22.08
C GLN A 72 -3.77 -9.20 22.16
N ALA A 73 -3.82 -7.87 22.31
CA ALA A 73 -2.64 -7.04 22.48
C ALA A 73 -1.81 -7.43 23.70
N HIS A 74 -2.45 -7.63 24.86
CA HIS A 74 -1.76 -8.11 26.06
C HIS A 74 -1.12 -9.48 25.87
N ALA A 75 -1.81 -10.41 25.20
CA ALA A 75 -1.25 -11.72 24.89
C ALA A 75 -0.02 -11.61 23.97
N LEU A 76 -0.08 -10.75 22.94
CA LEU A 76 1.05 -10.50 22.05
C LEU A 76 2.22 -9.80 22.76
N GLU A 77 1.95 -8.91 23.71
CA GLU A 77 3.00 -8.29 24.53
C GLU A 77 3.73 -9.33 25.39
N ILE A 78 2.98 -10.24 26.03
CA ILE A 78 3.56 -11.36 26.78
C ILE A 78 4.37 -12.27 25.85
N GLU A 79 3.82 -12.62 24.69
CA GLU A 79 4.50 -13.44 23.69
C GLU A 79 5.81 -12.79 23.23
N ALA A 80 5.80 -11.49 22.94
CA ALA A 80 6.99 -10.73 22.57
C ALA A 80 8.04 -10.73 23.69
N ARG A 81 7.64 -10.54 24.95
CA ARG A 81 8.56 -10.62 26.11
C ARG A 81 9.15 -12.01 26.27
N ALA A 82 8.36 -13.06 26.08
CA ALA A 82 8.83 -14.45 26.11
C ALA A 82 9.85 -14.72 24.99
N LYS A 83 9.56 -14.26 23.77
CA LYS A 83 10.47 -14.34 22.62
C LYS A 83 11.79 -13.61 22.87
N ARG A 84 11.76 -12.43 23.49
CA ARG A 84 12.99 -11.73 23.88
C ARG A 84 13.87 -12.57 24.82
N ARG A 85 13.27 -13.09 25.90
CA ARG A 85 13.98 -13.97 26.84
C ARG A 85 14.51 -15.24 26.19
N LEU A 86 13.74 -15.83 25.27
CA LEU A 86 14.17 -16.99 24.49
C LEU A 86 15.43 -16.66 23.66
N ALA A 87 15.47 -15.51 22.99
CA ALA A 87 16.64 -15.10 22.21
C ALA A 87 17.89 -14.91 23.10
N ASP A 88 17.72 -14.28 24.26
CA ASP A 88 18.81 -14.07 25.22
C ASP A 88 19.38 -15.39 25.74
N GLU A 89 18.52 -16.30 26.19
CA GLU A 89 18.95 -17.60 26.72
C GLU A 89 19.56 -18.48 25.63
N TYR A 90 18.97 -18.47 24.42
CA TYR A 90 19.49 -19.26 23.31
C TYR A 90 20.89 -18.78 22.88
N ASP A 91 21.10 -17.47 22.78
CA ASP A 91 22.41 -16.90 22.45
C ASP A 91 23.43 -17.16 23.57
N ALA A 92 23.00 -17.11 24.84
CA ALA A 92 23.84 -17.48 25.99
C ALA A 92 24.24 -18.97 25.94
N ALA A 93 23.32 -19.87 25.63
CA ALA A 93 23.59 -21.30 25.46
C ALA A 93 24.54 -21.57 24.29
N GLN A 94 24.42 -20.81 23.19
CA GLN A 94 25.39 -20.85 22.08
C GLN A 94 26.78 -20.40 22.52
N ALA A 95 26.88 -19.34 23.35
CA ALA A 95 28.15 -18.85 23.88
C ALA A 95 28.82 -19.87 24.83
N ARG A 96 28.03 -20.54 25.67
CA ARG A 96 28.49 -21.66 26.53
C ARG A 96 28.88 -22.91 25.74
N GLY A 97 28.42 -23.03 24.50
CA GLY A 97 28.69 -24.19 23.64
C GLY A 97 27.77 -25.37 23.89
N GLU A 98 26.66 -25.16 24.61
CA GLU A 98 25.61 -26.15 24.85
C GLU A 98 24.74 -26.36 23.59
N VAL A 99 24.62 -25.31 22.78
CA VAL A 99 23.81 -25.30 21.55
C VAL A 99 24.65 -24.99 20.32
N MET A 100 24.30 -25.62 19.20
CA MET A 100 25.01 -25.47 17.94
C MET A 100 25.06 -23.99 17.50
N GLY A 101 26.29 -23.49 17.29
CA GLY A 101 26.57 -22.11 16.86
C GLY A 101 26.81 -22.00 15.35
N ARG A 102 26.73 -20.78 14.79
CA ARG A 102 26.92 -20.53 13.34
C ARG A 102 28.34 -20.87 12.83
N SER A 103 29.35 -20.78 13.69
CA SER A 103 30.77 -20.93 13.32
C SER A 103 31.41 -22.24 13.79
N ARG A 104 30.64 -23.16 14.37
CA ARG A 104 31.16 -24.47 14.78
C ARG A 104 30.85 -25.51 13.71
N THR A 105 31.88 -25.99 13.04
CA THR A 105 31.84 -27.23 12.26
C THR A 105 32.19 -28.37 13.19
N CYS A 106 31.23 -29.20 13.55
CA CYS A 106 31.47 -30.43 14.30
C CYS A 106 31.93 -31.53 13.35
N VAL A 107 33.11 -32.10 13.59
CA VAL A 107 33.68 -33.22 12.83
C VAL A 107 33.60 -34.45 13.75
N GLY A 108 32.43 -35.10 13.78
CA GLY A 108 32.16 -36.31 14.59
C GLY A 108 30.92 -36.19 15.50
N ASP A 109 30.15 -37.29 15.62
CA ASP A 109 28.87 -37.35 16.35
C ASP A 109 29.01 -37.38 17.88
N ASP A 110 30.14 -37.87 18.40
CA ASP A 110 30.25 -38.26 19.82
C ASP A 110 30.30 -37.09 20.83
N ASN A 111 30.31 -35.83 20.37
CA ASN A 111 30.28 -34.63 21.23
C ASN A 111 29.58 -33.42 20.58
N ALA A 112 28.59 -33.66 19.70
CA ALA A 112 27.87 -32.58 19.05
C ALA A 112 26.96 -31.82 20.06
N PRO A 113 27.06 -30.48 20.19
CA PRO A 113 26.11 -29.70 20.97
C PRO A 113 24.67 -29.88 20.47
N ALA A 114 23.69 -29.68 21.36
CA ALA A 114 22.28 -29.77 21.01
C ALA A 114 21.93 -28.82 19.87
N THR A 115 21.14 -29.30 18.91
CA THR A 115 20.63 -28.47 17.82
C THR A 115 19.32 -27.78 18.23
N ALA A 116 18.89 -26.78 17.45
CA ALA A 116 17.58 -26.16 17.65
C ALA A 116 16.44 -27.19 17.61
N ALA A 117 16.55 -28.19 16.71
CA ALA A 117 15.54 -29.23 16.55
C ALA A 117 15.46 -30.15 17.78
N ASP A 118 16.60 -30.45 18.42
CA ASP A 118 16.65 -31.25 19.65
C ASP A 118 15.96 -30.54 20.82
N LEU A 119 15.94 -29.21 20.80
CA LEU A 119 15.22 -28.36 21.75
C LEU A 119 13.74 -28.13 21.37
N GLY A 120 13.25 -28.75 20.29
CA GLY A 120 11.89 -28.56 19.79
C GLY A 120 11.63 -27.17 19.21
N LEU A 121 12.68 -26.42 18.88
CA LEU A 121 12.59 -25.07 18.35
C LEU A 121 12.85 -25.04 16.85
N ARG A 122 12.03 -24.26 16.13
CA ARG A 122 12.29 -24.00 14.71
C ARG A 122 13.23 -22.81 14.56
N ARG A 123 14.07 -22.86 13.51
CA ARG A 123 15.09 -21.83 13.23
C ARG A 123 14.48 -20.45 12.99
N ASP A 124 13.30 -20.38 12.40
CA ASP A 124 12.56 -19.14 12.17
C ASP A 124 11.98 -18.56 13.47
N GLU A 125 11.56 -19.38 14.43
CA GLU A 125 11.13 -18.91 15.76
C GLU A 125 12.28 -18.23 16.50
N ILE A 126 13.48 -18.80 16.45
CA ILE A 126 14.70 -18.19 17.01
C ILE A 126 15.03 -16.89 16.27
N HIS A 127 14.86 -16.86 14.95
CA HIS A 127 15.11 -15.66 14.17
C HIS A 127 14.12 -14.53 14.50
N GLU A 128 12.83 -14.85 14.62
CA GLU A 128 11.79 -13.92 15.06
C GLU A 128 12.05 -13.39 16.46
N ALA A 129 12.43 -14.28 17.38
CA ALA A 129 12.79 -13.92 18.74
C ALA A 129 13.93 -12.89 18.79
N ARG A 130 14.99 -13.11 18.00
CA ARG A 130 16.11 -12.17 17.85
C ARG A 130 15.65 -10.84 17.25
N GLN A 131 14.82 -10.84 16.20
CA GLN A 131 14.30 -9.60 15.61
C GLN A 131 13.54 -8.74 16.63
N ILE A 132 12.69 -9.35 17.46
CA ILE A 132 11.93 -8.64 18.50
C ILE A 132 12.86 -8.11 19.58
N ARG A 133 13.84 -8.90 20.03
CA ARG A 133 14.84 -8.46 21.00
C ARG A 133 15.66 -7.29 20.48
N ASP A 134 16.21 -7.41 19.28
CA ASP A 134 17.11 -6.42 18.71
C ASP A 134 16.36 -5.10 18.45
N ALA A 135 15.10 -5.18 18.00
CA ALA A 135 14.25 -4.00 17.85
C ALA A 135 13.94 -3.31 19.18
N GLU A 136 13.62 -4.06 20.23
CA GLU A 136 13.34 -3.52 21.56
C GLU A 136 14.61 -2.99 22.26
N ALA A 137 15.78 -3.55 21.94
CA ALA A 137 17.07 -3.03 22.40
C ALA A 137 17.44 -1.72 21.68
N ALA A 138 17.12 -1.61 20.38
CA ALA A 138 17.35 -0.41 19.60
C ALA A 138 16.36 0.72 19.92
N ASP A 139 15.10 0.37 20.17
CA ASP A 139 14.03 1.31 20.52
C ASP A 139 13.16 0.75 21.68
N PRO A 140 13.50 1.08 22.93
CA PRO A 140 12.76 0.59 24.09
C PRO A 140 11.27 0.98 24.07
N GLY A 141 10.41 -0.01 24.31
CA GLY A 141 8.95 0.14 24.30
C GLY A 141 8.31 0.08 22.91
N VAL A 142 9.07 -0.22 21.85
CA VAL A 142 8.55 -0.26 20.47
C VAL A 142 7.39 -1.24 20.31
N VAL A 143 7.46 -2.43 20.94
CA VAL A 143 6.39 -3.42 20.87
C VAL A 143 5.10 -2.88 21.49
N ARG A 144 5.21 -2.27 22.67
CA ARG A 144 4.05 -1.72 23.39
C ARG A 144 3.41 -0.58 22.61
N ARG A 145 4.21 0.39 22.16
CA ARG A 145 3.73 1.50 21.33
C ARG A 145 3.07 1.01 20.05
N ALA A 146 3.65 0.02 19.39
CA ALA A 146 3.08 -0.55 18.16
C ALA A 146 1.69 -1.20 18.39
N LEU A 147 1.49 -1.84 19.53
CA LEU A 147 0.20 -2.41 19.91
C LEU A 147 -0.80 -1.32 20.29
N ASP A 148 -0.38 -0.34 21.09
CA ASP A 148 -1.22 0.78 21.53
C ASP A 148 -1.71 1.61 20.32
N ASP A 149 -0.83 1.96 19.39
CA ASP A 149 -1.16 2.65 18.13
C ASP A 149 -2.24 1.91 17.32
N ARG A 150 -2.25 0.58 17.41
CA ARG A 150 -3.17 -0.27 16.66
C ARG A 150 -4.53 -0.35 17.34
N LEU A 151 -4.55 -0.42 18.66
CA LEU A 151 -5.76 -0.32 19.48
C LEU A 151 -6.43 1.04 19.31
N GLU A 152 -5.66 2.13 19.25
CA GLU A 152 -6.17 3.49 19.01
C GLU A 152 -6.87 3.62 17.64
N ARG A 153 -6.40 2.89 16.62
CA ARG A 153 -7.05 2.82 15.30
C ARG A 153 -8.26 1.88 15.25
N GLY A 154 -8.55 1.16 16.34
CA GLY A 154 -9.59 0.13 16.37
C GLY A 154 -9.26 -1.10 15.51
N GLU A 155 -8.01 -1.26 15.09
CA GLU A 155 -7.58 -2.37 14.24
C GLU A 155 -7.23 -3.59 15.10
N GLU A 156 -7.56 -4.79 14.62
CA GLU A 156 -7.24 -6.03 15.33
C GLU A 156 -5.71 -6.23 15.42
N PRO A 157 -5.13 -6.41 16.61
CA PRO A 157 -3.71 -6.67 16.78
C PRO A 157 -3.36 -8.11 16.39
N THR A 158 -2.55 -8.27 15.34
CA THR A 158 -2.12 -9.58 14.82
C THR A 158 -0.61 -9.75 14.89
N ARG A 159 -0.14 -11.01 14.97
CA ARG A 159 1.30 -11.35 14.95
C ARG A 159 2.01 -10.79 13.72
N ALA A 160 1.39 -10.89 12.55
CA ALA A 160 1.96 -10.42 11.29
C ALA A 160 2.11 -8.89 11.29
N ALA A 161 1.09 -8.16 11.76
CA ALA A 161 1.14 -6.71 11.88
C ALA A 161 2.23 -6.27 12.88
N LEU A 162 2.30 -6.92 14.04
CA LEU A 162 3.34 -6.65 15.03
C LEU A 162 4.74 -6.88 14.44
N ARG A 163 4.96 -8.01 13.75
CA ARG A 163 6.24 -8.30 13.10
C ARG A 163 6.62 -7.22 12.10
N LYS A 164 5.69 -6.81 11.24
CA LYS A 164 5.91 -5.74 10.26
C LYS A 164 6.31 -4.43 10.95
N MET A 165 5.60 -4.03 12.01
CA MET A 165 5.89 -2.79 12.74
C MET A 165 7.24 -2.83 13.46
N VAL A 166 7.58 -3.96 14.07
CA VAL A 166 8.88 -4.18 14.72
C VAL A 166 10.02 -4.11 13.71
N VAL A 167 9.85 -4.74 12.54
CA VAL A 167 10.82 -4.64 11.44
C VAL A 167 10.91 -3.22 10.89
N ASP A 168 9.79 -2.55 10.66
CA ASP A 168 9.76 -1.16 10.17
C ASP A 168 10.39 -0.18 11.17
N ALA A 169 10.21 -0.41 12.47
CA ALA A 169 10.81 0.41 13.52
C ALA A 169 12.33 0.17 13.62
N ALA A 170 12.77 -1.09 13.58
CA ALA A 170 14.18 -1.43 13.46
C ALA A 170 14.80 -0.80 12.20
N MET A 171 14.12 -0.86 11.06
CA MET A 171 14.55 -0.27 9.80
C MET A 171 14.56 1.26 9.82
N ARG A 172 13.66 1.91 10.58
CA ARG A 172 13.66 3.37 10.81
C ARG A 172 14.86 3.80 11.65
N GLY A 173 15.24 3.03 12.68
CA GLY A 173 16.47 3.26 13.45
C GLY A 173 17.75 2.97 12.65
N LEU A 174 17.66 2.06 11.67
CA LEU A 174 18.78 1.63 10.81
C LEU A 174 18.90 2.42 9.50
N ARG A 175 18.07 3.44 9.23
CA ARG A 175 18.11 4.14 7.94
C ARG A 175 19.49 4.84 7.82
N PRO A 176 20.41 4.34 6.98
CA PRO A 176 21.72 4.96 6.84
C PRO A 176 21.52 6.33 6.20
N GLN A 177 22.37 7.29 6.55
CA GLN A 177 22.51 8.52 5.77
C GLN A 177 22.63 8.11 4.29
N ARG A 178 21.71 8.62 3.45
CA ARG A 178 21.59 8.24 2.04
C ARG A 178 22.99 8.25 1.42
N SER A 179 23.47 7.10 0.95
CA SER A 179 24.81 7.03 0.36
C SER A 179 24.94 8.09 -0.73
N ALA A 180 26.09 8.77 -0.76
CA ALA A 180 26.34 9.81 -1.73
C ALA A 180 26.02 9.29 -3.14
N SER A 181 25.29 10.10 -3.91
CA SER A 181 24.88 9.74 -5.26
C SER A 181 26.10 9.28 -6.06
N ARG A 182 26.03 8.10 -6.68
CA ARG A 182 27.07 7.62 -7.64
C ARG A 182 27.12 8.47 -8.93
N ARG A 183 26.44 9.63 -8.99
CA ARG A 183 26.50 10.53 -10.14
C ARG A 183 27.83 11.27 -10.11
N ASN A 184 28.46 11.36 -11.27
CA ASN A 184 29.70 12.09 -11.46
C ASN A 184 29.52 13.54 -10.95
N PRO A 185 30.34 14.02 -9.99
CA PRO A 185 30.22 15.37 -9.43
C PRO A 185 30.49 16.48 -10.46
N LEU A 186 31.07 16.16 -11.61
CA LEU A 186 31.30 17.08 -12.73
C LEU A 186 30.19 17.00 -13.81
N TYR A 187 29.13 16.23 -13.58
CA TYR A 187 28.04 16.13 -14.54
C TYR A 187 27.24 17.43 -14.58
N VAL A 188 27.34 18.14 -15.69
CA VAL A 188 26.44 19.23 -16.04
C VAL A 188 25.36 18.65 -16.96
N PRO A 189 24.06 18.71 -16.60
CA PRO A 189 23.00 18.28 -17.50
C PRO A 189 23.04 19.12 -18.78
N PRO A 190 22.85 18.51 -19.96
CA PRO A 190 22.75 19.28 -21.21
C PRO A 190 21.57 20.25 -21.11
N THR A 191 21.71 21.44 -21.70
CA THR A 191 20.57 22.35 -21.83
C THR A 191 19.48 21.69 -22.69
N PRO A 192 18.21 22.10 -22.57
CA PRO A 192 17.13 21.56 -23.39
C PRO A 192 17.45 21.57 -24.89
N GLU A 193 18.11 22.62 -25.37
CA GLU A 193 18.53 22.77 -26.76
C GLU A 193 19.62 21.76 -27.13
N GLN A 194 20.61 21.55 -26.25
CA GLN A 194 21.66 20.55 -26.47
C GLN A 194 21.11 19.12 -26.44
N ALA A 195 20.14 18.84 -25.57
CA ALA A 195 19.47 17.55 -25.51
C ALA A 195 18.69 17.29 -26.82
N ALA A 196 17.94 18.30 -27.31
CA ALA A 196 17.23 18.20 -28.58
C ALA A 196 18.18 17.92 -29.75
N TRP A 197 19.30 18.66 -29.86
CA TRP A 197 20.30 18.41 -30.90
C TRP A 197 21.01 17.06 -30.76
N ARG A 198 21.21 16.54 -29.55
CA ARG A 198 21.74 15.17 -29.34
C ARG A 198 20.79 14.11 -29.87
N HIS A 199 19.48 14.27 -29.64
CA HIS A 199 18.47 13.36 -30.19
C HIS A 199 18.47 13.42 -31.72
N VAL A 200 18.43 14.62 -32.31
CA VAL A 200 18.52 14.80 -33.77
C VAL A 200 19.79 14.11 -34.31
N THR A 201 20.95 14.41 -33.75
CA THR A 201 22.23 13.82 -34.18
C THR A 201 22.24 12.30 -34.11
N GLY A 202 21.69 11.73 -33.03
CA GLY A 202 21.59 10.28 -32.86
C GLY A 202 20.71 9.62 -33.91
N THR A 203 19.53 10.20 -34.17
CA THR A 203 18.58 9.69 -35.18
C THR A 203 19.16 9.74 -36.58
N PHE A 204 19.77 10.86 -36.97
CA PHE A 204 20.41 10.99 -38.29
C PHE A 204 21.61 10.06 -38.45
N ARG A 205 22.42 9.87 -37.39
CA ARG A 205 23.53 8.91 -37.42
C ARG A 205 23.03 7.48 -37.60
N ALA A 206 22.05 7.06 -36.82
CA ALA A 206 21.49 5.71 -36.93
C ALA A 206 20.87 5.47 -38.32
N PHE A 207 20.17 6.46 -38.87
CA PHE A 207 19.63 6.37 -40.23
C PHE A 207 20.74 6.29 -41.28
N ALA A 208 21.78 7.12 -41.18
CA ALA A 208 22.91 7.10 -42.11
C ALA A 208 23.70 5.78 -42.04
N GLU A 209 23.88 5.21 -40.85
CA GLU A 209 24.52 3.90 -40.66
C GLU A 209 23.70 2.77 -41.29
N TRP A 210 22.36 2.86 -41.23
CA TRP A 210 21.47 1.90 -41.86
C TRP A 210 21.34 2.09 -43.39
N ALA A 211 21.33 3.33 -43.87
CA ALA A 211 21.03 3.72 -45.26
C ALA A 211 22.21 3.49 -46.22
N SER A 212 22.77 2.28 -46.22
CA SER A 212 23.74 1.84 -47.23
C SER A 212 23.09 1.75 -48.61
N ASP A 213 23.91 1.81 -49.67
CA ASP A 213 23.43 1.71 -51.06
C ASP A 213 22.61 0.43 -51.32
N GLU A 214 22.99 -0.68 -50.68
CA GLU A 214 22.28 -1.96 -50.75
C GLU A 214 20.90 -1.89 -50.08
N ASN A 215 20.84 -1.35 -48.85
CA ASN A 215 19.58 -1.21 -48.11
C ASN A 215 18.63 -0.22 -48.79
N LEU A 216 19.15 0.86 -49.36
CA LEU A 216 18.37 1.82 -50.13
C LEU A 216 17.84 1.22 -51.44
N ALA A 217 18.63 0.39 -52.13
CA ALA A 217 18.19 -0.34 -53.32
C ALA A 217 17.06 -1.33 -53.01
N LEU A 218 17.18 -2.07 -51.89
CA LEU A 218 16.14 -2.97 -51.40
C LEU A 218 14.87 -2.22 -51.01
N ALA A 219 14.98 -1.13 -50.25
CA ALA A 219 13.83 -0.29 -49.88
C ALA A 219 13.12 0.28 -51.12
N ARG A 220 13.88 0.69 -52.14
CA ARG A 220 13.32 1.18 -53.41
C ARG A 220 12.60 0.09 -54.20
N LYS A 221 13.11 -1.15 -54.18
CA LYS A 221 12.46 -2.31 -54.82
C LYS A 221 11.16 -2.65 -54.08
N GLY A 222 11.20 -2.71 -52.75
CA GLY A 222 10.02 -2.90 -51.91
C GLY A 222 8.94 -1.85 -52.18
N MET A 223 9.30 -0.56 -52.27
CA MET A 223 8.34 0.51 -52.61
C MET A 223 7.65 0.33 -53.97
N ARG A 224 8.29 -0.35 -54.93
CA ARG A 224 7.65 -0.68 -56.22
C ARG A 224 6.69 -1.85 -56.08
N GLU A 225 7.09 -2.90 -55.37
CA GLU A 225 6.27 -4.09 -55.07
C GLU A 225 5.04 -3.74 -54.20
N ALA A 226 5.19 -2.78 -53.28
CA ALA A 226 4.11 -2.26 -52.42
C ALA A 226 2.94 -1.64 -53.19
N ARG A 227 3.16 -1.20 -54.44
CA ARG A 227 2.09 -0.67 -55.30
C ARG A 227 1.16 -1.77 -55.80
N ASP A 228 1.68 -2.98 -55.93
CA ASP A 228 0.95 -4.15 -56.42
C ASP A 228 0.39 -5.00 -55.26
N THR A 229 1.04 -5.02 -54.09
CA THR A 229 0.56 -5.65 -52.86
C THR A 229 0.93 -4.78 -51.64
N PRO A 230 -0.03 -4.11 -50.98
CA PRO A 230 0.28 -3.18 -49.89
C PRO A 230 0.97 -3.88 -48.70
N PHE A 231 2.08 -3.31 -48.22
CA PHE A 231 2.66 -3.72 -46.94
C PHE A 231 1.83 -3.13 -45.79
N HIS A 232 1.42 -3.96 -44.83
CA HIS A 232 0.63 -3.51 -43.68
C HIS A 232 1.38 -2.54 -42.75
N ASP A 233 2.72 -2.55 -42.78
CA ASP A 233 3.58 -1.74 -41.91
C ASP A 233 4.23 -0.53 -42.62
N LEU A 234 3.87 -0.27 -43.88
CA LEU A 234 4.39 0.88 -44.62
C LEU A 234 3.54 2.13 -44.34
N ASP A 235 4.02 2.98 -43.44
CA ASP A 235 3.41 4.28 -43.17
C ASP A 235 4.00 5.38 -44.06
N ALA A 236 3.41 5.57 -45.24
CA ALA A 236 3.83 6.59 -46.18
C ALA A 236 3.66 8.02 -45.64
N THR A 237 2.71 8.24 -44.71
CA THR A 237 2.46 9.55 -44.10
C THR A 237 3.59 9.91 -43.16
N ALA A 238 3.97 8.99 -42.26
CA ALA A 238 5.09 9.19 -41.34
C ALA A 238 6.43 9.40 -42.08
N ILE A 239 6.65 8.70 -43.19
CA ILE A 239 7.84 8.89 -44.04
C ILE A 239 7.84 10.29 -44.69
N ALA A 240 6.69 10.75 -45.18
CA ALA A 240 6.57 12.07 -45.78
C ALA A 240 6.81 13.19 -44.76
N GLU A 241 6.22 13.09 -43.57
CA GLU A 241 6.41 14.03 -42.46
C GLU A 241 7.87 14.06 -41.98
N GLY A 242 8.49 12.89 -41.81
CA GLY A 242 9.91 12.78 -41.45
C GLY A 242 10.83 13.38 -42.51
N SER A 243 10.55 13.15 -43.80
CA SER A 243 11.31 13.72 -44.92
C SER A 243 11.21 15.25 -44.96
N ALA A 244 10.01 15.81 -44.75
CA ALA A 244 9.83 17.26 -44.69
C ALA A 244 10.65 17.89 -43.53
N ALA A 245 10.63 17.26 -42.35
CA ALA A 245 11.43 17.71 -41.21
C ALA A 245 12.94 17.64 -41.51
N PHE A 246 13.41 16.62 -42.24
CA PHE A 246 14.80 16.54 -42.67
C PHE A 246 15.20 17.65 -43.63
N THR A 247 14.34 17.99 -44.59
CA THR A 247 14.58 19.12 -45.50
C THR A 247 14.69 20.44 -44.73
N THR A 248 13.80 20.70 -43.78
CA THR A 248 13.87 21.91 -42.93
C THR A 248 15.16 21.98 -42.12
N ILE A 249 15.62 20.86 -41.54
CA ILE A 249 16.90 20.81 -40.81
C ILE A 249 18.08 21.08 -41.75
N LYS A 250 18.04 20.53 -42.97
CA LYS A 250 19.06 20.78 -43.99
C LYS A 250 19.13 22.26 -44.36
N GLU A 251 17.98 22.90 -44.57
CA GLU A 251 17.90 24.33 -44.86
C GLU A 251 18.54 25.20 -43.75
N TRP A 252 18.44 24.80 -42.48
CA TRP A 252 19.13 25.49 -41.38
C TRP A 252 20.66 25.43 -41.48
N PHE A 253 21.21 24.34 -42.01
CA PHE A 253 22.65 24.19 -42.23
C PHE A 253 23.11 24.90 -43.50
N ASP A 254 22.31 24.85 -44.57
CA ASP A 254 22.62 25.49 -45.86
C ASP A 254 22.46 27.03 -45.81
N ALA A 255 21.70 27.55 -44.85
CA ALA A 255 21.53 28.99 -44.61
C ALA A 255 22.66 29.65 -43.79
N ARG A 256 23.76 28.93 -43.52
CA ARG A 256 24.98 29.42 -42.85
C ARG A 256 26.15 29.50 -43.83
#